data_AF-A0A5D6YDE1-F1
#
_entry.id   AF-A0A5D6YDE1-F1
#
_cell.length_a   1.000
_cell.length_b   1.000
_cell.length_c   1.000
_cell.angle_alpha   90.00
_cell.angle_beta   90.00
_cell.angle_gamma   90.00
#
_symmetry.space_group_name_H-M   'P 1'
#
loop_
_entity.id
_entity.type
_entity.pdbx_description
1 polymer ?
#
loop_
_entity_poly.entity_id
_entity_poly.type
_entity_poly.pdbx_seq_one_letter_code
_entity_poly.pdbx_strand_id
1 'polypeptide(L)'
;MVGWLHELRRRQQGASALECASESRFALVDAVVAGHVDVAVFLAEQGYALDPSQTPRLRLCARAGNLELLEWLHARGLTRGDFGWLDEAAGAGHLHVVQWVHENLDWSVCTAGAMDQAAADGRLELVQWLHTHRTEGCTARAMDGAACNGHLKLVQWLHAHRTEGCTPMAMDGAARHGHLDIVQWLHAHRSEGCTTRAMDEAASNGRFAVLQWLHAHRSEGCTSDAMDRAVDRGHFEIARWLHAHRAEGCTAKAMDYAASHGSLELVRWLHETRSEGCTARAMDNAAMRGHLHVVQWLHENRTEGCSTDAMDQTGSVRVLRWLREHRSEGCTRFATDYAVQTENVEKLLFLRDEGLLACAPSTVSRAAGCRTFEALQLLRVAFPAQVDTAAIHTDYVTNGFLEMFLQFERRGQGLRDQALQSA
;
A
#
# COMPACT_ATOMS: atom_id res chain seq x y z
N MET A 1 37.83 -8.38 18.24
CA MET A 1 36.62 -9.12 18.69
C MET A 1 36.77 -9.67 20.11
N VAL A 2 37.81 -10.46 20.41
CA VAL A 2 38.03 -11.07 21.74
C VAL A 2 38.22 -10.03 22.88
N GLY A 3 38.91 -8.91 22.63
CA GLY A 3 39.11 -7.86 23.63
C GLY A 3 37.86 -7.03 23.99
N TRP A 4 36.95 -6.85 23.03
CA TRP A 4 35.69 -6.11 23.25
C TRP A 4 34.68 -6.94 24.06
N LEU A 5 34.70 -8.28 23.87
CA LEU A 5 33.91 -9.24 24.64
C LEU A 5 34.36 -9.34 26.12
N HIS A 6 35.67 -9.23 26.39
CA HIS A 6 36.18 -9.17 27.78
C HIS A 6 35.81 -7.87 28.51
N GLU A 7 35.69 -6.77 27.79
CA GLU A 7 35.27 -5.47 28.34
C GLU A 7 33.77 -5.45 28.68
N LEU A 8 32.94 -6.09 27.85
CA LEU A 8 31.51 -6.29 28.13
C LEU A 8 31.28 -7.22 29.33
N ARG A 9 32.10 -8.28 29.46
CA ARG A 9 32.10 -9.20 30.60
C ARG A 9 32.43 -8.50 31.93
N ARG A 10 33.33 -7.50 31.89
CA ARG A 10 33.65 -6.66 33.06
C ARG A 10 32.53 -5.67 33.42
N ARG A 11 31.78 -5.16 32.44
CA ARG A 11 30.65 -4.25 32.68
C ARG A 11 29.40 -4.96 33.18
N GLN A 12 29.17 -6.22 32.80
CA GLN A 12 28.03 -7.01 33.29
C GLN A 12 28.23 -7.58 34.70
N GLN A 13 29.46 -7.77 35.17
CA GLN A 13 29.73 -8.21 36.55
C GLN A 13 29.41 -7.13 37.62
N GLY A 14 29.10 -5.90 37.22
CA GLY A 14 28.76 -4.79 38.12
C GLY A 14 27.30 -4.31 38.08
N ALA A 15 26.50 -4.75 37.10
CA ALA A 15 25.08 -4.40 37.02
C ALA A 15 24.25 -5.55 37.63
N SER A 16 23.33 -5.24 38.53
CA SER A 16 22.44 -6.27 39.08
C SER A 16 21.71 -6.95 37.92
N ALA A 17 21.71 -8.29 37.88
CA ALA A 17 21.06 -9.08 36.84
C ALA A 17 19.55 -8.77 36.67
N LEU A 18 18.96 -8.00 37.61
CA LEU A 18 17.57 -7.56 37.65
C LEU A 18 17.30 -6.27 36.85
N GLU A 19 18.27 -5.37 36.65
CA GLU A 19 18.03 -4.08 35.98
C GLU A 19 18.10 -4.17 34.44
N CYS A 20 18.87 -5.10 33.88
CA CYS A 20 18.90 -5.36 32.43
C CYS A 20 17.68 -6.17 31.92
N ALA A 21 16.91 -6.77 32.84
CA ALA A 21 15.85 -7.72 32.53
C ALA A 21 14.56 -7.08 32.01
N SER A 22 14.30 -5.79 32.25
CA SER A 22 13.06 -5.13 31.83
C SER A 22 13.08 -4.64 30.37
N GLU A 23 14.20 -4.09 29.90
CA GLU A 23 14.37 -3.64 28.50
C GLU A 23 14.76 -4.78 27.54
N SER A 24 15.31 -5.88 28.07
CA SER A 24 15.81 -7.01 27.25
C SER A 24 14.95 -8.27 27.34
N ARG A 25 13.75 -8.19 27.94
CA ARG A 25 12.87 -9.36 28.18
C ARG A 25 12.47 -10.13 26.92
N PHE A 26 12.49 -9.48 25.75
CA PHE A 26 12.12 -10.07 24.47
C PHE A 26 13.31 -10.33 23.55
N ALA A 27 14.54 -9.95 23.95
CA ALA A 27 15.71 -10.02 23.08
C ALA A 27 15.95 -11.43 22.52
N LEU A 28 15.74 -12.47 23.34
CA LEU A 28 15.86 -13.86 22.89
C LEU A 28 14.75 -14.24 21.90
N VAL A 29 13.50 -13.86 22.16
CA VAL A 29 12.37 -14.11 21.24
C VAL A 29 12.60 -13.41 19.90
N ASP A 30 13.03 -12.16 19.93
CA ASP A 30 13.24 -11.37 18.71
C ASP A 30 14.43 -11.91 17.89
N ALA A 31 15.51 -12.36 18.55
CA ALA A 31 16.62 -13.05 17.88
C ALA A 31 16.15 -14.36 17.21
N VAL A 32 15.28 -15.11 17.88
CA VAL A 32 14.69 -16.35 17.37
C VAL A 32 13.76 -16.07 16.17
N VAL A 33 12.85 -15.10 16.28
CA VAL A 33 11.93 -14.70 15.20
C VAL A 33 12.69 -14.13 13.98
N ALA A 34 13.79 -13.41 14.21
CA ALA A 34 14.66 -12.91 13.16
C ALA A 34 15.55 -14.00 12.53
N GLY A 35 15.56 -15.22 13.07
CA GLY A 35 16.33 -16.35 12.55
C GLY A 35 17.83 -16.31 12.87
N HIS A 36 18.26 -15.53 13.87
CA HIS A 36 19.66 -15.39 14.25
C HIS A 36 20.07 -16.46 15.27
N VAL A 37 20.41 -17.67 14.77
CA VAL A 37 20.73 -18.85 15.60
C VAL A 37 21.85 -18.56 16.60
N ASP A 38 22.99 -18.06 16.14
CA ASP A 38 24.15 -17.79 17.01
C ASP A 38 23.82 -16.80 18.13
N VAL A 39 23.03 -15.77 17.81
CA VAL A 39 22.60 -14.75 18.77
C VAL A 39 21.61 -15.35 19.77
N ALA A 40 20.66 -16.17 19.30
CA ALA A 40 19.71 -16.86 20.17
C ALA A 40 20.40 -17.84 21.12
N VAL A 41 21.36 -18.63 20.62
CA VAL A 41 22.19 -19.54 21.44
C VAL A 41 22.96 -18.75 22.49
N PHE A 42 23.67 -17.70 22.07
CA PHE A 42 24.45 -16.84 22.97
C PHE A 42 23.57 -16.23 24.07
N LEU A 43 22.42 -15.63 23.70
CA LEU A 43 21.50 -15.03 24.67
C LEU A 43 20.96 -16.08 25.66
N ALA A 44 20.62 -17.28 25.19
CA ALA A 44 20.21 -18.36 26.08
C ALA A 44 21.33 -18.81 27.05
N GLU A 45 22.58 -18.88 26.59
CA GLU A 45 23.74 -19.19 27.44
C GLU A 45 24.02 -18.10 28.49
N GLN A 46 23.69 -16.84 28.19
CA GLN A 46 23.76 -15.74 29.16
C GLN A 46 22.58 -15.72 30.16
N GLY A 47 21.67 -16.70 30.10
CA GLY A 47 20.55 -16.84 31.04
C GLY A 47 19.29 -16.06 30.67
N TYR A 48 19.19 -15.54 29.45
CA TYR A 48 17.94 -14.94 28.96
C TYR A 48 16.89 -16.04 28.77
N ALA A 49 15.68 -15.80 29.25
CA ALA A 49 14.56 -16.73 29.15
C ALA A 49 13.59 -16.32 28.02
N LEU A 50 12.96 -17.31 27.38
CA LEU A 50 11.82 -17.06 26.51
C LEU A 50 10.59 -16.78 27.37
N ASP A 51 9.89 -15.70 27.04
CA ASP A 51 8.61 -15.37 27.67
C ASP A 51 7.50 -16.30 27.13
N PRO A 52 6.82 -17.09 28.00
CA PRO A 52 5.74 -17.98 27.57
C PRO A 52 4.57 -17.28 26.86
N SER A 53 4.36 -15.99 27.10
CA SER A 53 3.35 -15.20 26.39
C SER A 53 3.70 -14.98 24.91
N GLN A 54 4.97 -15.11 24.55
CA GLN A 54 5.49 -14.91 23.20
C GLN A 54 5.70 -16.23 22.44
N THR A 55 5.42 -17.38 23.07
CA THR A 55 5.55 -18.70 22.43
C THR A 55 4.88 -18.79 21.05
N PRO A 56 3.67 -18.22 20.82
CA PRO A 56 3.04 -18.21 19.48
C PRO A 56 3.84 -17.50 18.38
N ARG A 57 4.83 -16.67 18.72
CA ARG A 57 5.72 -16.02 17.74
C ARG A 57 6.82 -16.96 17.28
N LEU A 58 7.15 -18.00 18.05
CA LEU A 58 8.24 -18.92 17.72
C LEU A 58 7.94 -19.72 16.44
N ARG A 59 6.67 -19.97 16.11
CA ARG A 59 6.28 -20.57 14.83
C ARG A 59 6.73 -19.77 13.59
N LEU A 60 7.03 -18.47 13.73
CA LEU A 60 7.61 -17.67 12.65
C LEU A 60 8.99 -18.18 12.23
N CYS A 61 9.71 -18.92 13.08
CA CYS A 61 10.96 -19.57 12.72
C CYS A 61 10.75 -20.66 11.66
N ALA A 62 9.62 -21.38 11.72
CA ALA A 62 9.25 -22.34 10.69
C ALA A 62 8.93 -21.65 9.37
N ARG A 63 8.27 -20.48 9.42
CA ARG A 63 8.06 -19.62 8.25
C ARG A 63 9.36 -19.09 7.65
N ALA A 64 10.39 -18.87 8.46
CA ALA A 64 11.71 -18.45 8.00
C ALA A 64 12.55 -19.61 7.42
N GLY A 65 12.11 -20.86 7.58
CA GLY A 65 12.79 -22.04 7.04
C GLY A 65 14.04 -22.45 7.79
N ASN A 66 14.29 -21.87 8.97
CA ASN A 66 15.48 -22.13 9.75
C ASN A 66 15.33 -23.42 10.58
N LEU A 67 15.71 -24.53 9.96
CA LEU A 67 15.62 -25.86 10.57
C LEU A 67 16.53 -25.99 11.80
N GLU A 68 17.75 -25.45 11.75
CA GLU A 68 18.71 -25.50 12.87
C GLU A 68 18.14 -24.83 14.13
N LEU A 69 17.48 -23.69 13.96
CA LEU A 69 16.81 -22.99 15.06
C LEU A 69 15.64 -23.81 15.61
N LEU A 70 14.89 -24.47 14.74
CA LEU A 70 13.75 -25.30 15.14
C LEU A 70 14.23 -26.54 15.92
N GLU A 71 15.30 -27.19 15.47
CA GLU A 71 15.97 -28.28 16.19
C GLU A 71 16.47 -27.81 17.56
N TRP A 72 17.06 -26.62 17.63
CA TRP A 72 17.52 -26.01 18.87
C TRP A 72 16.39 -25.73 19.86
N LEU A 73 15.25 -25.22 19.38
CA LEU A 73 14.03 -25.02 20.18
C LEU A 73 13.46 -26.36 20.66
N HIS A 74 13.47 -27.39 19.80
CA HIS A 74 12.95 -28.71 20.11
C HIS A 74 13.79 -29.44 21.17
N ALA A 75 15.12 -29.38 21.06
CA ALA A 75 16.04 -29.96 22.05
C ALA A 75 15.82 -29.39 23.47
N ARG A 76 15.24 -28.19 23.58
CA ARG A 76 14.88 -27.52 24.83
C ARG A 76 13.43 -27.77 25.27
N GLY A 77 12.66 -28.58 24.53
CA GLY A 77 11.26 -28.87 24.81
C GLY A 77 10.30 -27.71 24.54
N LEU A 78 10.78 -26.65 23.86
CA LEU A 78 10.05 -25.39 23.66
C LEU A 78 9.07 -25.43 22.48
N THR A 79 9.13 -26.47 21.66
CA THR A 79 8.19 -26.63 20.55
C THR A 79 6.80 -27.02 21.05
N ARG A 80 6.67 -27.69 22.20
CA ARG A 80 5.38 -28.22 22.70
C ARG A 80 4.38 -27.11 23.05
N GLY A 81 3.14 -27.27 22.58
CA GLY A 81 2.00 -26.43 22.97
C GLY A 81 1.69 -25.26 22.03
N ASP A 82 2.52 -25.03 21.01
CA ASP A 82 2.23 -24.06 19.94
C ASP A 82 1.81 -24.80 18.66
N PHE A 83 0.69 -24.40 18.07
CA PHE A 83 0.07 -25.07 16.93
C PHE A 83 0.34 -24.28 15.63
N GLY A 84 0.63 -25.00 14.52
CA GLY A 84 0.78 -24.38 13.20
C GLY A 84 2.20 -24.27 12.65
N TRP A 85 3.20 -24.92 13.27
CA TRP A 85 4.57 -25.02 12.71
C TRP A 85 4.57 -25.53 11.28
N LEU A 86 3.76 -26.58 11.02
CA LEU A 86 3.66 -27.22 9.72
C LEU A 86 3.00 -26.29 8.70
N ASP A 87 1.89 -25.63 9.07
CA ASP A 87 1.18 -24.68 8.21
C ASP A 87 2.07 -23.48 7.82
N GLU A 88 2.83 -22.91 8.76
CA GLU A 88 3.75 -21.79 8.49
C GLU A 88 4.92 -22.22 7.59
N ALA A 89 5.52 -23.39 7.85
CA ALA A 89 6.58 -23.94 6.99
C ALA A 89 6.06 -24.28 5.59
N ALA A 90 4.89 -24.89 5.50
CA ALA A 90 4.25 -25.24 4.24
C ALA A 90 3.91 -23.98 3.42
N GLY A 91 3.33 -22.97 4.08
CA GLY A 91 3.01 -21.71 3.44
C GLY A 91 4.25 -20.93 2.97
N ALA A 92 5.38 -21.06 3.66
CA ALA A 92 6.64 -20.48 3.18
C ALA A 92 7.36 -21.33 2.12
N GLY A 93 6.93 -22.57 1.91
CA GLY A 93 7.52 -23.49 0.93
C GLY A 93 8.74 -24.28 1.45
N HIS A 94 8.92 -24.40 2.77
CA HIS A 94 10.06 -25.06 3.38
C HIS A 94 9.81 -26.56 3.60
N LEU A 95 9.93 -27.34 2.53
CA LEU A 95 9.67 -28.79 2.55
C LEU A 95 10.54 -29.52 3.59
N HIS A 96 11.81 -29.15 3.75
CA HIS A 96 12.71 -29.76 4.74
C HIS A 96 12.24 -29.53 6.17
N VAL A 97 11.69 -28.36 6.48
CA VAL A 97 11.07 -28.08 7.79
C VAL A 97 9.77 -28.86 7.96
N VAL A 98 8.94 -28.94 6.92
CA VAL A 98 7.69 -29.72 6.94
C VAL A 98 7.98 -31.21 7.23
N GLN A 99 8.95 -31.80 6.53
CA GLN A 99 9.39 -33.18 6.73
C GLN A 99 9.89 -33.40 8.16
N TRP A 100 10.77 -32.53 8.63
CA TRP A 100 11.31 -32.64 9.98
C TRP A 100 10.21 -32.49 11.06
N VAL A 101 9.30 -31.52 10.90
CA VAL A 101 8.16 -31.33 11.82
C VAL A 101 7.27 -32.56 11.84
N HIS A 102 7.02 -33.17 10.68
CA HIS A 102 6.22 -34.39 10.60
C HIS A 102 6.87 -35.60 11.28
N GLU A 103 8.19 -35.75 11.15
CA GLU A 103 8.94 -36.88 11.72
C GLU A 103 9.21 -36.74 13.23
N ASN A 104 9.33 -35.50 13.73
CA ASN A 104 9.80 -35.24 15.10
C ASN A 104 8.71 -34.66 16.02
N LEU A 105 7.64 -34.08 15.47
CA LEU A 105 6.58 -33.43 16.23
C LEU A 105 5.22 -34.12 15.97
N ASP A 106 5.03 -35.34 16.52
CA ASP A 106 3.79 -36.13 16.39
C ASP A 106 2.51 -35.38 16.81
N TRP A 107 2.65 -34.40 17.70
CA TRP A 107 1.56 -33.58 18.24
C TRP A 107 1.29 -32.31 17.40
N SER A 108 2.09 -32.05 16.36
CA SER A 108 1.94 -30.88 15.49
C SER A 108 0.65 -31.00 14.67
N VAL A 109 -0.21 -29.99 14.80
CA VAL A 109 -1.45 -29.88 14.04
C VAL A 109 -1.14 -29.30 12.65
N CYS A 110 -1.56 -30.03 11.62
CA CYS A 110 -1.65 -29.53 10.25
C CYS A 110 -3.10 -29.16 9.98
N THR A 111 -3.35 -28.10 9.23
CA THR A 111 -4.68 -27.81 8.70
C THR A 111 -4.68 -27.87 7.18
N ALA A 112 -5.87 -27.82 6.57
CA ALA A 112 -6.00 -27.64 5.12
C ALA A 112 -5.29 -26.36 4.62
N GLY A 113 -5.05 -25.38 5.52
CA GLY A 113 -4.30 -24.16 5.25
C GLY A 113 -2.86 -24.41 4.79
N ALA A 114 -2.21 -25.49 5.25
CA ALA A 114 -0.87 -25.86 4.80
C ALA A 114 -0.84 -26.12 3.28
N MET A 115 -1.75 -26.98 2.80
CA MET A 115 -1.82 -27.32 1.37
C MET A 115 -2.41 -26.16 0.55
N ASP A 116 -3.38 -25.42 1.08
CA ASP A 116 -3.96 -24.24 0.42
C ASP A 116 -2.90 -23.17 0.16
N GLN A 117 -2.08 -22.82 1.16
CA GLN A 117 -1.05 -21.78 1.01
C GLN A 117 0.11 -22.26 0.15
N ALA A 118 0.58 -23.50 0.36
CA ALA A 118 1.60 -24.10 -0.49
C ALA A 118 1.17 -24.14 -1.96
N ALA A 119 -0.12 -24.38 -2.22
CA ALA A 119 -0.67 -24.37 -3.55
C ALA A 119 -0.76 -22.97 -4.14
N ALA A 120 -1.21 -22.00 -3.36
CA ALA A 120 -1.23 -20.59 -3.77
C ALA A 120 0.16 -20.09 -4.17
N ASP A 121 1.22 -20.54 -3.51
CA ASP A 121 2.60 -20.16 -3.80
C ASP A 121 3.31 -21.10 -4.81
N GLY A 122 2.58 -22.03 -5.43
CA GLY A 122 3.07 -22.87 -6.52
C GLY A 122 4.06 -23.97 -6.11
N ARG A 123 4.07 -24.35 -4.84
CA ARG A 123 5.00 -25.34 -4.27
C ARG A 123 4.55 -26.77 -4.56
N LEU A 124 4.63 -27.18 -5.84
CA LEU A 124 4.12 -28.48 -6.30
C LEU A 124 4.70 -29.68 -5.54
N GLU A 125 6.02 -29.72 -5.32
CA GLU A 125 6.65 -30.82 -4.56
C GLU A 125 6.13 -30.90 -3.12
N LEU A 126 5.93 -29.75 -2.49
CA LEU A 126 5.40 -29.68 -1.13
C LEU A 126 3.94 -30.13 -1.08
N VAL A 127 3.11 -29.71 -2.05
CA VAL A 127 1.72 -30.15 -2.17
C VAL A 127 1.63 -31.66 -2.38
N GLN A 128 2.48 -32.23 -3.25
CA GLN A 128 2.56 -33.68 -3.47
C GLN A 128 2.99 -34.43 -2.21
N TRP A 129 3.95 -33.88 -1.47
CA TRP A 129 4.40 -34.45 -0.20
C TRP A 129 3.28 -34.42 0.85
N LEU A 130 2.60 -33.27 1.04
CA LEU A 130 1.46 -33.17 1.94
C LEU A 130 0.35 -34.13 1.54
N HIS A 131 0.04 -34.25 0.25
CA HIS A 131 -1.00 -35.16 -0.24
C HIS A 131 -0.71 -36.64 0.07
N THR A 132 0.56 -37.05 0.03
CA THR A 132 0.97 -38.44 0.23
C THR A 132 1.17 -38.80 1.70
N HIS A 133 1.55 -37.84 2.55
CA HIS A 133 1.91 -38.07 3.96
C HIS A 133 0.88 -37.55 4.96
N ARG A 134 -0.10 -36.75 4.52
CA ARG A 134 -1.13 -36.12 5.37
C ARG A 134 -2.54 -36.41 4.87
N THR A 135 -3.51 -36.35 5.78
CA THR A 135 -4.92 -36.72 5.49
C THR A 135 -5.88 -35.53 5.55
N GLU A 136 -5.44 -34.38 6.07
CA GLU A 136 -6.26 -33.18 6.23
C GLU A 136 -6.74 -32.59 4.91
N GLY A 137 -6.00 -32.82 3.83
CA GLY A 137 -6.38 -32.38 2.49
C GLY A 137 -6.20 -30.88 2.26
N CYS A 138 -7.03 -30.33 1.38
CA CYS A 138 -7.06 -28.90 1.05
C CYS A 138 -8.52 -28.43 0.96
N THR A 139 -8.71 -27.15 0.65
CA THR A 139 -10.01 -26.60 0.27
C THR A 139 -9.98 -26.12 -1.18
N ALA A 140 -11.09 -25.57 -1.68
CA ALA A 140 -11.12 -24.92 -2.99
C ALA A 140 -10.09 -23.77 -3.13
N ARG A 141 -9.63 -23.22 -1.99
CA ARG A 141 -8.61 -22.16 -1.96
C ARG A 141 -7.27 -22.61 -2.56
N ALA A 142 -6.92 -23.89 -2.49
CA ALA A 142 -5.71 -24.41 -3.13
C ALA A 142 -5.72 -24.17 -4.64
N MET A 143 -6.79 -24.57 -5.32
CA MET A 143 -6.91 -24.40 -6.78
C MET A 143 -7.17 -22.94 -7.15
N ASP A 144 -7.97 -22.21 -6.37
CA ASP A 144 -8.20 -20.77 -6.57
C ASP A 144 -6.90 -19.97 -6.49
N GLY A 145 -6.09 -20.21 -5.45
CA GLY A 145 -4.80 -19.55 -5.25
C GLY A 145 -3.80 -19.92 -6.35
N ALA A 146 -3.68 -21.21 -6.67
CA ALA A 146 -2.80 -21.70 -7.73
C ALA A 146 -3.15 -21.06 -9.10
N ALA A 147 -4.45 -20.95 -9.41
CA ALA A 147 -4.92 -20.31 -10.64
C ALA A 147 -4.65 -18.80 -10.65
N CYS A 148 -4.96 -18.12 -9.53
CA CYS A 148 -4.76 -16.68 -9.38
C CYS A 148 -3.29 -16.27 -9.55
N ASN A 149 -2.35 -17.11 -9.11
CA ASN A 149 -0.91 -16.84 -9.13
C ASN A 149 -0.15 -17.49 -10.31
N GLY A 150 -0.86 -18.08 -11.28
CA GLY A 150 -0.22 -18.51 -12.53
C GLY A 150 0.42 -19.91 -12.48
N HIS A 151 0.01 -20.77 -11.55
CA HIS A 151 0.60 -22.10 -11.35
C HIS A 151 -0.16 -23.20 -12.12
N LEU A 152 -0.18 -23.13 -13.46
CA LEU A 152 -0.96 -24.07 -14.31
C LEU A 152 -0.70 -25.55 -14.03
N LYS A 153 0.58 -25.96 -13.89
CA LYS A 153 0.94 -27.36 -13.61
C LYS A 153 0.32 -27.85 -12.30
N LEU A 154 0.24 -26.98 -11.31
CA LEU A 154 -0.34 -27.30 -10.02
C LEU A 154 -1.87 -27.34 -10.10
N VAL A 155 -2.50 -26.43 -10.84
CA VAL A 155 -3.94 -26.48 -11.13
C VAL A 155 -4.32 -27.82 -11.77
N GLN A 156 -3.56 -28.25 -12.78
CA GLN A 156 -3.75 -29.55 -13.44
C GLN A 156 -3.56 -30.72 -12.47
N TRP A 157 -2.53 -30.65 -11.62
CA TRP A 157 -2.27 -31.67 -10.62
C TRP A 157 -3.40 -31.78 -9.59
N LEU A 158 -3.85 -30.64 -9.04
CA LEU A 158 -4.96 -30.58 -8.09
C LEU A 158 -6.23 -31.15 -8.73
N HIS A 159 -6.52 -30.79 -9.98
CA HIS A 159 -7.69 -31.34 -10.69
C HIS A 159 -7.64 -32.86 -10.86
N ALA A 160 -6.47 -33.43 -11.13
CA ALA A 160 -6.32 -34.87 -11.35
C ALA A 160 -6.32 -35.70 -10.05
N HIS A 161 -5.93 -35.11 -8.92
CA HIS A 161 -5.66 -35.85 -7.67
C HIS A 161 -6.57 -35.45 -6.50
N ARG A 162 -7.34 -34.36 -6.62
CA ARG A 162 -8.21 -33.82 -5.57
C ARG A 162 -9.64 -33.63 -6.09
N THR A 163 -10.61 -33.62 -5.17
CA THR A 163 -12.05 -33.57 -5.50
C THR A 163 -12.73 -32.28 -5.05
N GLU A 164 -12.04 -31.46 -4.27
CA GLU A 164 -12.54 -30.20 -3.68
C GLU A 164 -12.90 -29.16 -4.75
N GLY A 165 -12.23 -29.23 -5.91
CA GLY A 165 -12.49 -28.33 -7.03
C GLY A 165 -11.97 -26.92 -6.81
N CYS A 166 -12.61 -25.94 -7.46
CA CYS A 166 -12.33 -24.53 -7.31
C CYS A 166 -13.64 -23.75 -7.14
N THR A 167 -13.52 -22.42 -6.99
CA THR A 167 -14.65 -21.50 -7.09
C THR A 167 -14.47 -20.61 -8.33
N PRO A 168 -15.44 -19.73 -8.67
CA PRO A 168 -15.24 -18.74 -9.72
C PRO A 168 -14.00 -17.85 -9.50
N MET A 169 -13.48 -17.77 -8.27
CA MET A 169 -12.26 -17.02 -7.96
C MET A 169 -11.03 -17.53 -8.72
N ALA A 170 -10.96 -18.81 -9.08
CA ALA A 170 -9.86 -19.35 -9.88
C ALA A 170 -9.75 -18.64 -11.24
N MET A 171 -10.87 -18.57 -11.98
CA MET A 171 -10.89 -17.96 -13.30
C MET A 171 -10.85 -16.43 -13.21
N ASP A 172 -11.56 -15.82 -12.25
CA ASP A 172 -11.52 -14.37 -12.00
C ASP A 172 -10.09 -13.91 -11.67
N GLY A 173 -9.38 -14.64 -10.79
CA GLY A 173 -8.01 -14.36 -10.39
C GLY A 173 -7.02 -14.55 -11.53
N ALA A 174 -7.12 -15.67 -12.26
CA ALA A 174 -6.33 -15.92 -13.46
C ALA A 174 -6.51 -14.80 -14.49
N ALA A 175 -7.74 -14.31 -14.66
CA ALA A 175 -8.03 -13.23 -15.59
C ALA A 175 -7.45 -11.88 -15.16
N ARG A 176 -7.57 -11.53 -13.88
CA ARG A 176 -6.95 -10.34 -13.27
C ARG A 176 -5.44 -10.30 -13.52
N HIS A 177 -4.75 -11.42 -13.33
CA HIS A 177 -3.30 -11.49 -13.45
C HIS A 177 -2.79 -11.79 -14.88
N GLY A 178 -3.69 -12.10 -15.81
CA GLY A 178 -3.36 -12.29 -17.23
C GLY A 178 -2.95 -13.71 -17.61
N HIS A 179 -3.28 -14.71 -16.79
CA HIS A 179 -2.96 -16.13 -17.01
C HIS A 179 -3.95 -16.77 -17.99
N LEU A 180 -3.84 -16.40 -19.27
CA LEU A 180 -4.75 -16.86 -20.33
C LEU A 180 -4.78 -18.39 -20.48
N ASP A 181 -3.63 -19.03 -20.33
CA ASP A 181 -3.47 -20.49 -20.36
C ASP A 181 -4.30 -21.17 -19.27
N ILE A 182 -4.32 -20.61 -18.06
CA ILE A 182 -5.14 -21.10 -16.95
C ILE A 182 -6.63 -20.81 -17.21
N VAL A 183 -6.98 -19.63 -17.72
CA VAL A 183 -8.38 -19.32 -18.06
C VAL A 183 -8.93 -20.31 -19.10
N GLN A 184 -8.18 -20.57 -20.16
CA GLN A 184 -8.52 -21.56 -21.19
C GLN A 184 -8.65 -22.96 -20.61
N TRP A 185 -7.69 -23.35 -19.77
CA TRP A 185 -7.69 -24.67 -19.16
C TRP A 185 -8.87 -24.86 -18.22
N LEU A 186 -9.15 -23.90 -17.33
CA LEU A 186 -10.30 -23.92 -16.42
C LEU A 186 -11.61 -23.98 -17.21
N HIS A 187 -11.74 -23.18 -18.27
CA HIS A 187 -12.95 -23.23 -19.10
C HIS A 187 -13.19 -24.60 -19.75
N ALA A 188 -12.13 -25.28 -20.20
CA ALA A 188 -12.26 -26.57 -20.87
C ALA A 188 -12.50 -27.75 -19.90
N HIS A 189 -12.08 -27.63 -18.63
CA HIS A 189 -12.04 -28.78 -17.70
C HIS A 189 -12.88 -28.59 -16.43
N ARG A 190 -13.42 -27.38 -16.18
CA ARG A 190 -14.19 -27.03 -14.98
C ARG A 190 -15.53 -26.39 -15.36
N SER A 191 -16.52 -26.53 -14.49
CA SER A 191 -17.89 -26.05 -14.71
C SER A 191 -18.26 -24.84 -13.86
N GLU A 192 -17.42 -24.45 -12.91
CA GLU A 192 -17.65 -23.35 -11.97
C GLU A 192 -17.71 -21.98 -12.66
N GLY A 193 -17.04 -21.84 -13.81
CA GLY A 193 -17.07 -20.62 -14.62
C GLY A 193 -16.33 -19.44 -13.99
N CYS A 194 -16.75 -18.23 -14.34
CA CYS A 194 -16.25 -16.97 -13.78
C CYS A 194 -17.42 -16.05 -13.39
N THR A 195 -17.10 -14.89 -12.85
CA THR A 195 -18.09 -13.80 -12.66
C THR A 195 -17.77 -12.63 -13.58
N THR A 196 -18.57 -11.56 -13.53
CA THR A 196 -18.25 -10.30 -14.24
C THR A 196 -16.88 -9.74 -13.84
N ARG A 197 -16.36 -10.12 -12.66
CA ARG A 197 -15.03 -9.71 -12.18
C ARG A 197 -13.91 -10.17 -13.09
N ALA A 198 -14.04 -11.30 -13.79
CA ALA A 198 -12.99 -11.75 -14.72
C ALA A 198 -12.73 -10.71 -15.81
N MET A 199 -13.78 -10.18 -16.44
CA MET A 199 -13.63 -9.18 -17.50
C MET A 199 -13.34 -7.78 -16.93
N ASP A 200 -13.98 -7.40 -15.82
CA ASP A 200 -13.73 -6.12 -15.15
C ASP A 200 -12.26 -5.98 -14.69
N GLU A 201 -11.72 -7.02 -14.05
CA GLU A 201 -10.34 -7.02 -13.56
C GLU A 201 -9.33 -7.24 -14.70
N ALA A 202 -9.65 -8.02 -15.74
CA ALA A 202 -8.82 -8.12 -16.94
C ALA A 202 -8.69 -6.74 -17.63
N ALA A 203 -9.78 -5.98 -17.71
CA ALA A 203 -9.78 -4.63 -18.28
C ALA A 203 -8.95 -3.66 -17.44
N SER A 204 -9.21 -3.64 -16.13
CA SER A 204 -8.51 -2.81 -15.14
C SER A 204 -7.00 -3.06 -15.12
N ASN A 205 -6.54 -4.30 -15.33
CA ASN A 205 -5.12 -4.66 -15.27
C ASN A 205 -4.46 -4.79 -16.65
N GLY A 206 -5.10 -4.32 -17.73
CA GLY A 206 -4.48 -4.26 -19.06
C GLY A 206 -4.35 -5.64 -19.74
N ARG A 207 -5.10 -6.65 -19.30
CA ARG A 207 -5.00 -8.05 -19.77
C ARG A 207 -5.82 -8.26 -21.04
N PHE A 208 -5.45 -7.56 -22.11
CA PHE A 208 -6.27 -7.48 -23.32
C PHE A 208 -6.54 -8.85 -23.98
N ALA A 209 -5.54 -9.73 -24.06
CA ALA A 209 -5.70 -11.06 -24.62
C ALA A 209 -6.72 -11.92 -23.84
N VAL A 210 -6.70 -11.83 -22.50
CA VAL A 210 -7.69 -12.51 -21.66
C VAL A 210 -9.08 -11.91 -21.87
N LEU A 211 -9.19 -10.59 -21.91
CA LEU A 211 -10.45 -9.90 -22.10
C LEU A 211 -11.11 -10.27 -23.44
N GLN A 212 -10.35 -10.28 -24.54
CA GLN A 212 -10.85 -10.73 -25.85
C GLN A 212 -11.30 -12.19 -25.82
N TRP A 213 -10.52 -13.04 -25.17
CA TRP A 213 -10.84 -14.45 -25.05
C TRP A 213 -12.13 -14.67 -24.23
N LEU A 214 -12.26 -14.00 -23.08
CA LEU A 214 -13.45 -14.06 -22.23
C LEU A 214 -14.69 -13.58 -23.00
N HIS A 215 -14.60 -12.47 -23.73
CA HIS A 215 -15.72 -11.99 -24.56
C HIS A 215 -16.17 -13.00 -25.60
N ALA A 216 -15.24 -13.71 -26.24
CA ALA A 216 -15.57 -14.66 -27.29
C ALA A 216 -16.14 -16.00 -26.76
N HIS A 217 -15.82 -16.39 -25.52
CA HIS A 217 -16.10 -17.75 -25.01
C HIS A 217 -16.98 -17.78 -23.75
N ARG A 218 -17.27 -16.64 -23.12
CA ARG A 218 -18.05 -16.53 -21.88
C ARG A 218 -19.23 -15.58 -22.05
N SER A 219 -20.30 -15.81 -21.31
CA SER A 219 -21.56 -15.05 -21.40
C SER A 219 -21.83 -14.17 -20.18
N GLU A 220 -21.02 -14.28 -19.13
CA GLU A 220 -21.16 -13.51 -17.89
C GLU A 220 -20.98 -12.01 -18.10
N GLY A 221 -20.16 -11.64 -19.10
CA GLY A 221 -19.94 -10.25 -19.47
C GLY A 221 -19.08 -9.47 -18.47
N CYS A 222 -19.38 -8.19 -18.34
CA CYS A 222 -18.65 -7.21 -17.53
C CYS A 222 -19.65 -6.20 -16.95
N THR A 223 -19.18 -5.29 -16.11
CA THR A 223 -19.95 -4.14 -15.63
C THR A 223 -19.35 -2.84 -16.18
N SER A 224 -19.92 -1.70 -15.80
CA SER A 224 -19.34 -0.38 -16.11
C SER A 224 -17.93 -0.21 -15.52
N ASP A 225 -17.58 -0.98 -14.47
CA ASP A 225 -16.26 -0.94 -13.85
C ASP A 225 -15.14 -1.36 -14.83
N ALA A 226 -15.42 -2.22 -15.82
CA ALA A 226 -14.44 -2.60 -16.83
C ALA A 226 -13.90 -1.38 -17.58
N MET A 227 -14.79 -0.53 -18.10
CA MET A 227 -14.39 0.65 -18.85
C MET A 227 -13.87 1.76 -17.93
N ASP A 228 -14.56 2.02 -16.81
CA ASP A 228 -14.14 3.04 -15.84
C ASP A 228 -12.71 2.79 -15.34
N ARG A 229 -12.41 1.56 -14.92
CA ARG A 229 -11.09 1.20 -14.39
C ARG A 229 -10.04 1.04 -15.48
N ALA A 230 -10.41 0.61 -16.69
CA ALA A 230 -9.48 0.63 -17.82
C ALA A 230 -9.00 2.06 -18.12
N VAL A 231 -9.91 3.04 -18.07
CA VAL A 231 -9.54 4.46 -18.22
C VAL A 231 -8.68 4.96 -17.04
N ASP A 232 -9.07 4.64 -15.80
CA ASP A 232 -8.30 5.00 -14.60
C ASP A 232 -6.87 4.44 -14.61
N ARG A 233 -6.66 3.27 -15.20
CA ARG A 233 -5.34 2.61 -15.27
C ARG A 233 -4.58 2.93 -16.56
N GLY A 234 -5.09 3.82 -17.41
CA GLY A 234 -4.44 4.23 -18.65
C GLY A 234 -4.55 3.22 -19.80
N HIS A 235 -5.43 2.22 -19.71
CA HIS A 235 -5.64 1.18 -20.72
C HIS A 235 -6.67 1.61 -21.77
N PHE A 236 -6.39 2.70 -22.48
CA PHE A 236 -7.35 3.34 -23.39
C PHE A 236 -7.77 2.48 -24.59
N GLU A 237 -6.87 1.63 -25.09
CA GLU A 237 -7.20 0.68 -26.16
C GLU A 237 -8.24 -0.35 -25.70
N ILE A 238 -8.18 -0.78 -24.44
CA ILE A 238 -9.20 -1.66 -23.86
C ILE A 238 -10.52 -0.90 -23.70
N ALA A 239 -10.49 0.35 -23.25
CA ALA A 239 -11.71 1.16 -23.12
C ALA A 239 -12.41 1.37 -24.48
N ARG A 240 -11.66 1.69 -25.53
CA ARG A 240 -12.17 1.79 -26.91
C ARG A 240 -12.73 0.46 -27.41
N TRP A 241 -12.02 -0.63 -27.14
CA TRP A 241 -12.49 -1.96 -27.52
C TRP A 241 -13.79 -2.34 -26.80
N LEU A 242 -13.89 -2.08 -25.48
CA LEU A 242 -15.10 -2.31 -24.69
C LEU A 242 -16.26 -1.50 -25.25
N HIS A 243 -16.05 -0.23 -25.59
CA HIS A 243 -17.08 0.61 -26.22
C HIS A 243 -17.59 0.03 -27.53
N ALA A 244 -16.71 -0.51 -28.38
CA ALA A 244 -17.09 -1.05 -29.68
C ALA A 244 -17.80 -2.41 -29.61
N HIS A 245 -17.58 -3.21 -28.56
CA HIS A 245 -18.03 -4.61 -28.50
C HIS A 245 -19.01 -4.91 -27.36
N ARG A 246 -19.23 -3.98 -26.43
CA ARG A 246 -20.00 -4.18 -25.20
C ARG A 246 -21.01 -3.05 -24.99
N ALA A 247 -22.17 -3.38 -24.44
CA ALA A 247 -23.28 -2.45 -24.28
C ALA A 247 -23.35 -1.82 -22.87
N GLU A 248 -22.60 -2.38 -21.92
CA GLU A 248 -22.61 -2.02 -20.50
C GLU A 248 -22.07 -0.60 -20.27
N GLY A 249 -21.18 -0.12 -21.13
CA GLY A 249 -20.74 1.26 -21.11
C GLY A 249 -19.79 1.61 -19.97
N CYS A 250 -19.89 2.86 -19.52
CA CYS A 250 -19.10 3.41 -18.41
C CYS A 250 -20.01 4.26 -17.51
N THR A 251 -19.42 4.86 -16.48
CA THR A 251 -20.09 5.91 -15.70
C THR A 251 -19.41 7.26 -15.95
N ALA A 252 -19.88 8.32 -15.30
CA ALA A 252 -19.21 9.62 -15.30
C ALA A 252 -17.74 9.54 -14.82
N LYS A 253 -17.38 8.49 -14.07
CA LYS A 253 -16.02 8.25 -13.60
C LYS A 253 -15.02 8.10 -14.75
N ALA A 254 -15.39 7.49 -15.88
CA ALA A 254 -14.48 7.35 -17.00
C ALA A 254 -13.96 8.71 -17.49
N MET A 255 -14.83 9.71 -17.65
CA MET A 255 -14.41 11.05 -18.06
C MET A 255 -13.67 11.79 -16.94
N ASP A 256 -14.08 11.62 -15.67
CA ASP A 256 -13.36 12.17 -14.52
C ASP A 256 -11.91 11.64 -14.44
N TYR A 257 -11.72 10.34 -14.68
CA TYR A 257 -10.40 9.71 -14.72
C TYR A 257 -9.58 10.12 -15.94
N ALA A 258 -10.19 10.19 -17.13
CA ALA A 258 -9.52 10.68 -18.34
C ALA A 258 -8.99 12.12 -18.14
N ALA A 259 -9.78 12.97 -17.48
CA ALA A 259 -9.41 14.33 -17.16
C ALA A 259 -8.28 14.39 -16.12
N SER A 260 -8.33 13.54 -15.09
CA SER A 260 -7.27 13.39 -14.09
C SER A 260 -5.92 13.02 -14.70
N HIS A 261 -5.90 12.22 -15.78
CA HIS A 261 -4.69 11.83 -16.50
C HIS A 261 -4.25 12.84 -17.57
N GLY A 262 -4.96 13.97 -17.72
CA GLY A 262 -4.61 14.99 -18.72
C GLY A 262 -4.83 14.55 -20.17
N SER A 263 -5.54 13.43 -20.38
CA SER A 263 -5.74 12.80 -21.67
C SER A 263 -6.87 13.46 -22.44
N LEU A 264 -6.62 14.66 -22.98
CA LEU A 264 -7.62 15.45 -23.69
C LEU A 264 -8.26 14.71 -24.88
N GLU A 265 -7.47 13.90 -25.60
CA GLU A 265 -8.00 13.07 -26.69
C GLU A 265 -9.07 12.09 -26.20
N LEU A 266 -8.85 11.46 -25.04
CA LEU A 266 -9.80 10.53 -24.45
C LEU A 266 -11.02 11.25 -23.89
N VAL A 267 -10.84 12.42 -23.29
CA VAL A 267 -11.96 13.27 -22.82
C VAL A 267 -12.86 13.65 -23.99
N ARG A 268 -12.28 14.08 -25.12
CA ARG A 268 -13.02 14.39 -26.35
C ARG A 268 -13.75 13.18 -26.90
N TRP A 269 -13.05 12.04 -26.99
CA TRP A 269 -13.66 10.80 -27.45
C TRP A 269 -14.82 10.36 -26.57
N LEU A 270 -14.68 10.40 -25.24
CA LEU A 270 -15.78 10.09 -24.30
C LEU A 270 -16.94 11.08 -24.48
N HIS A 271 -16.66 12.37 -24.66
CA HIS A 271 -17.71 13.37 -24.87
C HIS A 271 -18.48 13.17 -26.18
N GLU A 272 -17.80 12.79 -27.26
CA GLU A 272 -18.42 12.59 -28.58
C GLU A 272 -19.20 11.27 -28.66
N THR A 273 -18.78 10.24 -27.91
CA THR A 273 -19.29 8.87 -28.06
C THR A 273 -20.19 8.40 -26.92
N ARG A 274 -20.18 9.08 -25.76
CA ARG A 274 -20.91 8.68 -24.54
C ARG A 274 -21.81 9.81 -24.04
N SER A 275 -22.93 9.44 -23.41
CA SER A 275 -23.93 10.38 -22.90
C SER A 275 -23.86 10.57 -21.39
N GLU A 276 -23.05 9.78 -20.69
CA GLU A 276 -22.94 9.78 -19.22
C GLU A 276 -22.31 11.06 -18.66
N GLY A 277 -21.50 11.76 -19.47
CA GLY A 277 -20.86 13.01 -19.08
C GLY A 277 -19.74 12.84 -18.05
N CYS A 278 -19.55 13.88 -17.23
CA CYS A 278 -18.59 13.89 -16.14
C CYS A 278 -19.23 14.46 -14.87
N THR A 279 -18.47 14.50 -13.78
CA THR A 279 -18.84 15.29 -12.60
C THR A 279 -17.92 16.51 -12.48
N ALA A 280 -18.15 17.37 -11.49
CA ALA A 280 -17.21 18.45 -11.15
C ALA A 280 -15.79 17.92 -10.88
N ARG A 281 -15.65 16.63 -10.50
CA ARG A 281 -14.35 15.99 -10.27
C ARG A 281 -13.47 15.94 -11.51
N ALA A 282 -14.02 15.94 -12.73
CA ALA A 282 -13.21 16.00 -13.94
C ALA A 282 -12.35 17.27 -13.97
N MET A 283 -12.97 18.44 -13.76
CA MET A 283 -12.27 19.71 -13.76
C MET A 283 -11.39 19.86 -12.51
N ASP A 284 -11.89 19.44 -11.34
CA ASP A 284 -11.14 19.49 -10.07
C ASP A 284 -9.86 18.65 -10.16
N ASN A 285 -9.94 17.40 -10.63
CA ASN A 285 -8.78 16.51 -10.75
C ASN A 285 -7.80 16.99 -11.84
N ALA A 286 -8.31 17.43 -13.00
CA ALA A 286 -7.47 18.02 -14.04
C ALA A 286 -6.72 19.25 -13.53
N ALA A 287 -7.40 20.09 -12.73
CA ALA A 287 -6.79 21.26 -12.12
C ALA A 287 -5.73 20.88 -11.08
N MET A 288 -6.06 19.95 -10.16
CA MET A 288 -5.14 19.39 -9.17
C MET A 288 -3.84 18.88 -9.79
N ARG A 289 -3.95 18.19 -10.93
CA ARG A 289 -2.81 17.62 -11.69
C ARG A 289 -2.14 18.62 -12.67
N GLY A 290 -2.64 19.84 -12.76
CA GLY A 290 -2.04 20.91 -13.57
C GLY A 290 -2.35 20.82 -15.08
N HIS A 291 -3.35 20.05 -15.49
CA HIS A 291 -3.73 19.84 -16.90
C HIS A 291 -4.61 20.97 -17.43
N LEU A 292 -4.01 22.16 -17.62
CA LEU A 292 -4.72 23.37 -18.06
C LEU A 292 -5.53 23.18 -19.35
N HIS A 293 -4.99 22.47 -20.34
CA HIS A 293 -5.66 22.21 -21.62
C HIS A 293 -6.95 21.40 -21.45
N VAL A 294 -7.00 20.49 -20.48
CA VAL A 294 -8.22 19.74 -20.14
C VAL A 294 -9.21 20.64 -19.39
N VAL A 295 -8.73 21.44 -18.44
CA VAL A 295 -9.58 22.39 -17.68
C VAL A 295 -10.28 23.37 -18.62
N GLN A 296 -9.53 23.97 -19.56
CA GLN A 296 -10.08 24.89 -20.58
C GLN A 296 -11.14 24.20 -21.42
N TRP A 297 -10.82 23.02 -21.94
CA TRP A 297 -11.75 22.28 -22.79
C TRP A 297 -13.03 21.88 -22.03
N LEU A 298 -12.92 21.40 -20.79
CA LEU A 298 -14.07 21.06 -19.96
C LEU A 298 -14.93 22.29 -19.68
N HIS A 299 -14.33 23.46 -19.43
CA HIS A 299 -15.08 24.69 -19.20
C HIS A 299 -15.87 25.15 -20.44
N GLU A 300 -15.29 25.00 -21.63
CA GLU A 300 -15.92 25.43 -22.88
C GLU A 300 -17.02 24.46 -23.35
N ASN A 301 -16.90 23.16 -23.04
CA ASN A 301 -17.75 22.12 -23.64
C ASN A 301 -18.67 21.40 -22.65
N ARG A 302 -18.52 21.64 -21.33
CA ARG A 302 -19.30 21.00 -20.27
C ARG A 302 -19.91 22.03 -19.32
N THR A 303 -21.01 21.65 -18.67
CA THR A 303 -21.81 22.55 -17.80
C THR A 303 -21.67 22.22 -16.32
N GLU A 304 -21.07 21.08 -15.99
CA GLU A 304 -20.91 20.57 -14.62
C GLU A 304 -20.00 21.47 -13.76
N GLY A 305 -19.07 22.19 -14.40
CA GLY A 305 -18.18 23.13 -13.74
C GLY A 305 -17.11 22.47 -12.89
N CYS A 306 -16.62 23.21 -11.89
CA CYS A 306 -15.69 22.75 -10.86
C CYS A 306 -16.27 23.04 -9.47
N SER A 307 -15.70 22.42 -8.45
CA SER A 307 -15.88 22.86 -7.07
C SER A 307 -14.76 23.82 -6.67
N THR A 308 -14.76 24.28 -5.41
CA THR A 308 -13.63 25.03 -4.86
C THR A 308 -12.33 24.22 -4.83
N ASP A 309 -12.41 22.88 -4.89
CA ASP A 309 -11.24 22.00 -4.90
C ASP A 309 -10.33 22.26 -6.10
N ALA A 310 -10.86 22.66 -7.26
CA ALA A 310 -10.05 22.99 -8.43
C ALA A 310 -9.02 24.11 -8.14
N MET A 311 -9.42 25.15 -7.41
CA MET A 311 -8.52 26.24 -7.01
C MET A 311 -7.77 25.91 -5.71
N ASP A 312 -8.40 25.23 -4.77
CA ASP A 312 -7.81 24.90 -3.47
C ASP A 312 -6.68 23.86 -3.58
N GLN A 313 -6.80 22.88 -4.47
CA GLN A 313 -5.87 21.74 -4.56
C GLN A 313 -4.94 21.79 -5.79
N THR A 314 -5.13 22.71 -6.74
CA THR A 314 -4.16 22.88 -7.85
C THR A 314 -2.79 23.30 -7.34
N GLY A 315 -1.75 22.57 -7.75
CA GLY A 315 -0.36 23.01 -7.56
C GLY A 315 0.15 23.93 -8.68
N SER A 316 -0.62 24.10 -9.76
CA SER A 316 -0.22 24.85 -10.95
C SER A 316 -0.73 26.28 -10.88
N VAL A 317 0.17 27.26 -10.71
CA VAL A 317 -0.19 28.69 -10.74
C VAL A 317 -0.84 29.09 -12.07
N ARG A 318 -0.46 28.42 -13.18
CA ARG A 318 -1.10 28.65 -14.49
C ARG A 318 -2.57 28.27 -14.49
N VAL A 319 -2.90 27.10 -13.93
CA VAL A 319 -4.29 26.66 -13.76
C VAL A 319 -5.02 27.56 -12.79
N LEU A 320 -4.40 27.90 -11.65
CA LEU A 320 -5.01 28.74 -10.63
C LEU A 320 -5.38 30.13 -11.16
N ARG A 321 -4.47 30.77 -11.90
CA ARG A 321 -4.72 32.05 -12.57
C ARG A 321 -5.87 31.96 -13.56
N TRP A 322 -5.83 30.94 -14.42
CA TRP A 322 -6.87 30.77 -15.43
C TRP A 322 -8.25 30.54 -14.79
N LEU A 323 -8.33 29.65 -13.77
CA LEU A 323 -9.55 29.40 -13.03
C LEU A 323 -10.08 30.68 -12.37
N ARG A 324 -9.20 31.48 -11.76
CA ARG A 324 -9.59 32.75 -11.12
C ARG A 324 -10.23 33.74 -12.09
N GLU A 325 -9.75 33.80 -13.32
CA GLU A 325 -10.27 34.69 -14.37
C GLU A 325 -11.61 34.21 -14.95
N HIS A 326 -11.87 32.90 -14.96
CA HIS A 326 -12.99 32.31 -15.71
C HIS A 326 -14.08 31.66 -14.82
N ARG A 327 -13.83 31.49 -13.51
CA ARG A 327 -14.71 30.78 -12.58
C ARG A 327 -15.01 31.63 -11.34
N SER A 328 -16.23 31.50 -10.82
CA SER A 328 -16.72 32.29 -9.68
C SER A 328 -16.52 31.61 -8.31
N GLU A 329 -16.19 30.33 -8.30
CA GLU A 329 -16.11 29.46 -7.11
C GLU A 329 -15.06 29.94 -6.11
N GLY A 330 -13.95 30.50 -6.60
CA GLY A 330 -12.89 31.09 -5.79
C GLY A 330 -12.07 30.08 -4.97
N CYS A 331 -11.19 30.62 -4.12
CA CYS A 331 -10.41 29.85 -3.17
C CYS A 331 -11.06 29.88 -1.79
N THR A 332 -10.94 28.79 -1.04
CA THR A 332 -11.21 28.76 0.39
C THR A 332 -9.90 28.80 1.19
N ARG A 333 -9.99 28.78 2.52
CA ARG A 333 -8.81 28.62 3.41
C ARG A 333 -7.98 27.36 3.10
N PHE A 334 -8.59 26.34 2.49
CA PHE A 334 -7.89 25.11 2.13
C PHE A 334 -6.82 25.35 1.06
N ALA A 335 -6.93 26.38 0.22
CA ALA A 335 -5.90 26.74 -0.75
C ALA A 335 -4.54 27.02 -0.09
N THR A 336 -4.53 27.76 1.02
CA THR A 336 -3.32 28.05 1.79
C THR A 336 -2.80 26.80 2.50
N ASP A 337 -3.69 26.05 3.16
CA ASP A 337 -3.32 24.81 3.86
C ASP A 337 -2.65 23.80 2.92
N TYR A 338 -3.22 23.62 1.73
CA TYR A 338 -2.70 22.72 0.73
C TYR A 338 -1.35 23.21 0.17
N ALA A 339 -1.21 24.50 -0.08
CA ALA A 339 0.06 25.07 -0.55
C ALA A 339 1.18 24.91 0.47
N VAL A 340 0.87 25.04 1.78
CA VAL A 340 1.83 24.75 2.87
C VAL A 340 2.17 23.27 2.92
N GLN A 341 1.16 22.39 2.91
CA GLN A 341 1.37 20.94 2.99
C GLN A 341 2.18 20.38 1.82
N THR A 342 1.98 20.93 0.62
CA THR A 342 2.68 20.52 -0.60
C THR A 342 3.98 21.29 -0.84
N GLU A 343 4.37 22.15 0.11
CA GLU A 343 5.59 22.97 0.03
C GLU A 343 5.64 23.88 -1.22
N ASN A 344 4.47 24.31 -1.71
CA ASN A 344 4.31 25.08 -2.94
C ASN A 344 4.34 26.59 -2.68
N VAL A 345 5.55 27.15 -2.63
CA VAL A 345 5.80 28.58 -2.39
C VAL A 345 5.21 29.46 -3.50
N GLU A 346 5.24 29.01 -4.76
CA GLU A 346 4.69 29.79 -5.89
C GLU A 346 3.19 30.03 -5.72
N LYS A 347 2.43 29.00 -5.31
CA LYS A 347 1.01 29.15 -5.00
C LYS A 347 0.78 30.10 -3.81
N LEU A 348 1.59 30.03 -2.76
CA LEU A 348 1.48 30.96 -1.62
C LEU A 348 1.72 32.41 -2.02
N LEU A 349 2.73 32.66 -2.86
CA LEU A 349 3.01 33.99 -3.40
C LEU A 349 1.84 34.49 -4.26
N PHE A 350 1.30 33.64 -5.13
CA PHE A 350 0.13 33.97 -5.92
C PHE A 350 -1.08 34.32 -5.04
N LEU A 351 -1.41 33.49 -4.03
CA LEU A 351 -2.52 33.74 -3.12
C LEU A 351 -2.34 35.06 -2.34
N ARG A 352 -1.10 35.39 -1.94
CA ARG A 352 -0.78 36.66 -1.29
C ARG A 352 -1.03 37.84 -2.23
N ASP A 353 -0.46 37.78 -3.43
CA ASP A 353 -0.50 38.90 -4.38
C ASP A 353 -1.93 39.22 -4.83
N GLU A 354 -2.78 38.20 -4.91
CA GLU A 354 -4.21 38.32 -5.24
C GLU A 354 -5.11 38.61 -4.02
N GLY A 355 -4.53 38.74 -2.81
CA GLY A 355 -5.30 38.99 -1.58
C GLY A 355 -6.22 37.83 -1.15
N LEU A 356 -5.94 36.61 -1.62
CA LEU A 356 -6.70 35.38 -1.35
C LEU A 356 -6.10 34.55 -0.20
N LEU A 357 -4.99 35.02 0.37
CA LEU A 357 -4.35 34.34 1.47
C LEU A 357 -5.27 34.34 2.70
N ALA A 358 -5.55 33.16 3.22
CA ALA A 358 -6.30 32.95 4.45
C ALA A 358 -5.55 31.97 5.34
N CYS A 359 -5.44 32.27 6.63
CA CYS A 359 -4.67 31.46 7.58
C CYS A 359 -5.54 31.09 8.79
N ALA A 360 -5.47 29.82 9.20
CA ALA A 360 -5.98 29.34 10.47
C ALA A 360 -4.80 29.01 11.41
N PRO A 361 -4.98 29.01 12.73
CA PRO A 361 -3.91 28.62 13.67
C PRO A 361 -3.30 27.24 13.34
N SER A 362 -4.11 26.29 12.87
CA SER A 362 -3.65 24.97 12.42
C SER A 362 -2.72 25.02 11.20
N THR A 363 -2.89 26.01 10.31
CA THR A 363 -2.05 26.24 9.13
C THR A 363 -0.62 26.59 9.56
N VAL A 364 -0.49 27.43 10.59
CA VAL A 364 0.80 27.88 11.13
C VAL A 364 1.55 26.72 11.78
N SER A 365 0.88 25.92 12.61
CA SER A 365 1.48 24.73 13.22
C SER A 365 1.95 23.74 12.15
N ARG A 366 1.19 23.58 11.06
CA ARG A 366 1.57 22.71 9.94
C ARG A 366 2.77 23.28 9.17
N ALA A 367 2.78 24.59 8.90
CA ALA A 367 3.92 25.26 8.25
C ALA A 367 5.22 25.13 9.06
N ALA A 368 5.13 25.18 10.40
CA ALA A 368 6.27 24.97 11.29
C ALA A 368 6.81 23.53 11.28
N GLY A 369 5.96 22.54 10.95
CA GLY A 369 6.35 21.14 10.78
C GLY A 369 6.85 20.78 9.37
N CYS A 370 6.53 21.59 8.36
CA CYS A 370 6.97 21.43 6.96
C CYS A 370 8.38 22.03 6.75
N ARG A 371 9.09 21.62 5.69
CA ARG A 371 10.49 22.04 5.45
C ARG A 371 10.64 23.41 4.80
N THR A 372 9.53 24.11 4.52
CA THR A 372 9.54 25.40 3.83
C THR A 372 9.60 26.58 4.78
N PHE A 373 10.82 27.07 5.02
CA PHE A 373 11.07 28.30 5.77
C PHE A 373 10.37 29.52 5.16
N GLU A 374 10.32 29.59 3.83
CA GLU A 374 9.71 30.66 3.05
C GLU A 374 8.20 30.76 3.30
N ALA A 375 7.51 29.62 3.41
CA ALA A 375 6.08 29.58 3.69
C ALA A 375 5.77 30.15 5.09
N LEU A 376 6.57 29.79 6.10
CA LEU A 376 6.41 30.29 7.46
C LEU A 376 6.69 31.80 7.55
N GLN A 377 7.75 32.28 6.88
CA GLN A 377 8.05 33.72 6.81
C GLN A 377 6.92 34.50 6.14
N LEU A 378 6.40 33.98 5.01
CA LEU A 378 5.30 34.60 4.30
C LEU A 378 4.04 34.70 5.16
N LEU A 379 3.67 33.60 5.85
CA LEU A 379 2.51 33.59 6.75
C LEU A 379 2.69 34.51 7.96
N ARG A 380 3.90 34.62 8.51
CA ARG A 380 4.17 35.55 9.63
C ARG A 380 4.04 37.01 9.22
N VAL A 381 4.55 37.37 8.04
CA VAL A 381 4.41 38.74 7.52
C VAL A 381 2.94 39.06 7.24
N ALA A 382 2.18 38.10 6.72
CA ALA A 382 0.78 38.31 6.40
C ALA A 382 -0.17 38.27 7.62
N PHE A 383 0.11 37.43 8.63
CA PHE A 383 -0.75 37.19 9.80
C PHE A 383 0.02 37.20 11.12
N PRO A 384 0.60 38.35 11.53
CA PRO A 384 1.48 38.42 12.70
C PRO A 384 0.78 38.02 14.02
N ALA A 385 -0.54 38.22 14.13
CA ALA A 385 -1.31 37.87 15.34
C ALA A 385 -1.63 36.36 15.47
N GLN A 386 -1.52 35.59 14.39
CA GLN A 386 -1.83 34.15 14.38
C GLN A 386 -0.57 33.28 14.47
N VAL A 387 0.59 33.87 14.23
CA VAL A 387 1.91 33.24 14.37
C VAL A 387 2.52 33.70 15.69
N ASP A 388 1.94 33.28 16.82
CA ASP A 388 2.57 33.45 18.12
C ASP A 388 3.64 32.37 18.30
N THR A 389 4.91 32.79 18.28
CA THR A 389 6.08 31.93 18.40
C THR A 389 6.17 31.21 19.75
N ALA A 390 5.42 31.66 20.76
CA ALA A 390 5.33 31.00 22.07
C ALA A 390 4.43 29.75 22.07
N ALA A 391 3.53 29.61 21.08
CA ALA A 391 2.49 28.57 21.07
C ALA A 391 2.75 27.40 20.11
N ILE A 392 3.90 27.38 19.40
CA ILE A 392 4.30 26.22 18.59
C ILE A 392 4.74 25.10 19.55
N HIS A 393 3.77 24.35 20.06
CA HIS A 393 3.98 23.22 20.96
C HIS A 393 4.95 22.21 20.32
N THR A 394 6.00 21.88 21.07
CA THR A 394 7.10 20.95 20.73
C THR A 394 6.67 19.50 20.56
N ASP A 395 5.39 19.17 20.78
CA ASP A 395 4.90 17.80 20.89
C ASP A 395 4.83 17.04 19.55
N TYR A 396 5.05 17.73 18.41
CA TYR A 396 5.07 17.12 17.07
C TYR A 396 6.40 17.27 16.30
N VAL A 397 7.47 17.75 16.94
CA VAL A 397 8.68 18.16 16.21
C VAL A 397 9.90 17.31 16.58
N THR A 398 10.18 16.29 15.77
CA THR A 398 11.44 15.52 15.78
C THR A 398 12.54 16.12 14.88
N ASN A 399 12.32 17.31 14.28
CA ASN A 399 13.26 17.91 13.32
C ASN A 399 13.93 19.18 13.88
N GLY A 400 15.25 19.16 14.04
CA GLY A 400 16.09 20.28 14.55
C GLY A 400 16.06 21.59 13.73
N PHE A 401 15.28 21.66 12.66
CA PHE A 401 15.06 22.87 11.86
C PHE A 401 14.29 23.97 12.62
N LEU A 402 13.28 23.60 13.42
CA LEU A 402 12.50 24.58 14.19
C LEU A 402 13.32 25.18 15.35
N GLU A 403 14.20 24.39 15.97
CA GLU A 403 15.12 24.91 16.98
C GLU A 403 16.14 25.88 16.38
N MET A 404 16.73 25.53 15.23
CA MET A 404 17.63 26.42 14.50
C MET A 404 16.92 27.73 14.09
N PHE A 405 15.65 27.65 13.71
CA PHE A 405 14.79 28.79 13.43
C PHE A 405 14.59 29.69 14.66
N LEU A 406 14.17 29.13 15.79
CA LEU A 406 13.98 29.89 17.04
C LEU A 406 15.30 30.50 17.54
N GLN A 407 16.44 29.89 17.25
CA GLN A 407 17.77 30.45 17.55
C GLN A 407 18.13 31.63 16.62
N PHE A 408 17.84 31.54 15.32
CA PHE A 408 18.07 32.62 14.36
C PHE A 408 17.20 33.85 14.67
N GLU A 409 15.93 33.65 15.02
CA GLU A 409 15.01 34.73 15.40
C GLU A 409 15.44 35.45 16.67
N ARG A 410 15.86 34.71 17.71
CA ARG A 410 16.38 35.30 18.95
C ARG A 410 17.61 36.17 18.70
N ARG A 411 18.47 35.79 17.75
CA ARG A 411 19.61 36.62 17.30
C ARG A 411 19.16 37.85 16.51
N GLY A 412 18.17 37.73 15.63
CA GLY A 412 17.65 38.84 14.83
C GLY A 412 16.94 39.90 15.67
N GLN A 413 16.16 39.51 16.68
CA GLN A 413 15.54 40.44 17.65
C GLN A 413 16.59 41.17 18.48
N GLY A 414 17.61 40.46 18.98
CA GLY A 414 18.72 41.09 19.72
C GLY A 414 19.47 42.15 18.91
N LEU A 415 19.62 41.94 17.59
CA LEU A 415 20.24 42.92 16.68
C LEU A 415 19.34 44.14 16.40
N ARG A 416 18.02 43.95 16.29
CA ARG A 416 17.07 45.07 16.11
C ARG A 416 16.94 45.92 17.37
N ASP A 417 16.92 45.29 18.53
CA ASP A 417 16.86 45.98 19.83
C ASP A 417 18.15 46.77 20.09
N GLN A 418 19.31 46.23 19.71
CA GLN A 418 20.58 46.96 19.74
C GLN A 418 20.60 48.15 18.75
N ALA A 419 20.05 47.99 17.54
CA ALA A 419 19.98 49.08 16.57
C ALA A 419 19.06 50.24 17.05
N LEU A 420 17.93 49.92 17.67
CA LEU A 420 16.99 50.88 18.26
C LEU A 420 17.52 51.58 19.52
N GLN A 421 18.47 50.96 20.23
CA GLN A 421 19.16 51.59 21.37
C GLN A 421 20.34 52.48 20.94
N SER A 422 20.78 52.37 19.67
CA SER A 422 21.93 53.11 19.11
C SER A 422 21.55 54.25 18.16
N ALA A 423 20.26 54.47 17.92
CA ALA A 423 19.67 55.60 17.20
C ALA A 423 18.97 56.52 18.19
#